data_AF-Q8H0F3-F1
#
_entry.id   AF-Q8H0F3-F1
#
_cell.length_a   1.000
_cell.length_b   1.000
_cell.length_c   1.000
_cell.angle_alpha   90.00
_cell.angle_beta   90.00
_cell.angle_gamma   90.00
#
_symmetry.space_group_name_H-M   'P 1'
#
loop_
_entity.id
_entity.type
_entity.pdbx_description
1 polymer ?
#
loop_
_entity_poly.entity_id
_entity_poly.type
_entity_poly.pdbx_seq_one_letter_code
_entity_poly.pdbx_strand_id
1 'polypeptide(L)'
;IVGSPLEHFRKLWPHDYTRYCDIVEEYDREMKSLCGRLMWVALGELGITREDVNWAGPNGDFKTSNAATQLNSYPACPDPDRAMGLGAHTDTSLLTIVYQNNTRGLQVLREGNRWVTVEPVPGALVVQV
;
A
#
# COMPACT_ATOMS: atom_id res chain seq x y z
N ILE A 1 -8.77 4.72 -2.58
CA ILE A 1 -10.12 4.24 -2.23
C ILE A 1 -10.24 4.36 -0.73
N VAL A 2 -10.90 5.43 -0.29
CA VAL A 2 -11.28 5.66 1.12
C VAL A 2 -12.80 5.72 1.13
N GLY A 3 -13.46 4.76 1.79
CA GLY A 3 -14.91 4.59 1.69
C GLY A 3 -15.31 3.48 0.70
N SER A 4 -16.53 3.55 0.15
CA SER A 4 -17.17 2.43 -0.56
C SER A 4 -16.53 2.12 -1.93
N PRO A 5 -16.01 0.90 -2.16
CA PRO A 5 -15.55 0.46 -3.48
C PRO A 5 -16.66 0.52 -4.53
N LEU A 6 -17.90 0.21 -4.14
CA LEU A 6 -19.08 0.28 -5.01
C LEU A 6 -19.27 1.67 -5.62
N GLU A 7 -19.19 2.72 -4.80
CA GLU A 7 -19.38 4.10 -5.27
C GLU A 7 -18.23 4.56 -6.17
N HIS A 8 -17.00 4.15 -5.84
CA HIS A 8 -15.82 4.51 -6.64
C HIS A 8 -15.78 3.78 -7.97
N PHE A 9 -16.01 2.47 -7.98
CA PHE A 9 -15.92 1.67 -9.20
C PHE A 9 -17.10 1.86 -10.13
N ARG A 10 -18.31 2.18 -9.63
CA ARG A 10 -19.41 2.62 -10.50
C ARG A 10 -19.05 3.82 -11.37
N LYS A 11 -18.21 4.74 -10.88
CA LYS A 11 -17.76 5.92 -11.65
C LYS A 11 -16.72 5.56 -12.72
N LEU A 12 -15.93 4.52 -12.49
CA LEU A 12 -14.82 4.12 -13.36
C LEU A 12 -15.23 3.05 -14.39
N TRP A 13 -16.06 2.09 -13.98
CA TRP A 13 -16.53 0.97 -14.78
C TRP A 13 -18.06 0.86 -14.71
N PRO A 14 -18.81 1.58 -15.55
CA PRO A 14 -20.27 1.59 -15.51
C PRO A 14 -20.91 0.22 -15.81
N HIS A 15 -20.16 -0.68 -16.44
CA HIS A 15 -20.53 -2.06 -16.68
C HIS A 15 -19.53 -2.98 -15.94
N ASP A 16 -20.01 -3.98 -15.20
CA ASP A 16 -19.23 -5.01 -14.47
C ASP A 16 -18.42 -4.58 -13.23
N TYR A 17 -18.72 -3.45 -12.59
CA TYR A 17 -18.03 -3.02 -11.36
C TYR A 17 -18.19 -3.97 -10.15
N THR A 18 -19.27 -4.76 -10.07
CA THR A 18 -19.61 -5.57 -8.88
C THR A 18 -18.53 -6.60 -8.55
N ARG A 19 -18.04 -7.32 -9.57
CA ARG A 19 -16.96 -8.31 -9.38
C ARG A 19 -15.68 -7.66 -8.83
N TYR A 20 -15.36 -6.45 -9.28
CA TYR A 20 -14.19 -5.72 -8.78
C TYR A 20 -14.38 -5.21 -7.34
N CYS A 21 -15.62 -4.93 -6.92
CA CYS A 21 -15.92 -4.57 -5.55
C CYS A 21 -15.57 -5.72 -4.61
N ASP A 22 -16.08 -6.93 -4.89
CA ASP A 22 -15.85 -8.12 -4.06
C ASP A 22 -14.34 -8.40 -3.89
N ILE A 23 -13.59 -8.35 -4.99
CA ILE A 23 -12.14 -8.57 -5.00
C ILE A 23 -11.41 -7.53 -4.15
N VAL A 24 -11.77 -6.25 -4.27
CA VAL A 24 -11.07 -5.18 -3.55
C VAL A 24 -11.45 -5.16 -2.08
N GLU A 25 -12.68 -5.51 -1.72
CA GLU A 25 -13.08 -5.69 -0.32
C GLU A 25 -12.35 -6.85 0.35
N GLU A 26 -12.19 -7.98 -0.36
CA GLU A 26 -11.36 -9.08 0.10
C GLU A 26 -9.90 -8.66 0.25
N TYR A 27 -9.32 -8.03 -0.77
CA TYR A 27 -7.94 -7.56 -0.75
C TYR A 27 -7.67 -6.57 0.40
N ASP A 28 -8.56 -5.60 0.59
CA ASP A 28 -8.46 -4.60 1.66
C ASP A 28 -8.49 -5.25 3.05
N ARG A 29 -9.35 -6.25 3.26
CA ARG A 29 -9.40 -7.03 4.51
C ARG A 29 -8.09 -7.79 4.77
N GLU A 30 -7.58 -8.50 3.77
CA GLU A 30 -6.34 -9.27 3.92
C GLU A 30 -5.12 -8.35 4.15
N MET A 31 -5.05 -7.22 3.45
CA MET A 31 -3.98 -6.23 3.63
C MET A 31 -4.02 -5.55 5.00
N LYS A 32 -5.22 -5.25 5.53
CA LYS A 32 -5.38 -4.75 6.90
C LYS A 32 -4.88 -5.75 7.93
N SER A 33 -5.22 -7.03 7.77
CA SER A 33 -4.73 -8.10 8.65
C SER A 33 -3.20 -8.26 8.58
N LEU A 34 -2.63 -8.19 7.37
CA LEU A 34 -1.17 -8.23 7.18
C LEU A 34 -0.48 -7.03 7.83
N CYS A 35 -0.99 -5.81 7.60
CA CYS A 35 -0.49 -4.59 8.23
C CYS A 35 -0.54 -4.68 9.77
N GLY A 36 -1.65 -5.18 10.31
CA GLY A 36 -1.83 -5.67 11.68
C GLY A 36 -0.60 -6.36 12.25
N ARG A 37 -0.24 -7.47 11.60
CA ARG A 37 0.84 -8.36 12.04
C ARG A 37 2.21 -7.70 11.87
N LEU A 38 2.47 -7.04 10.74
CA LEU A 38 3.74 -6.37 10.48
C LEU A 38 4.01 -5.26 11.50
N MET A 39 2.99 -4.47 11.85
CA MET A 39 3.13 -3.42 12.84
C MET A 39 3.44 -3.99 14.23
N TRP A 40 2.82 -5.10 14.65
CA TRP A 40 3.17 -5.75 15.92
C TRP A 40 4.59 -6.30 15.94
N VAL A 41 5.08 -6.84 14.82
CA VAL A 41 6.49 -7.25 14.71
C VAL A 41 7.40 -6.04 14.86
N ALA A 42 7.14 -4.95 14.14
CA ALA A 42 7.92 -3.71 14.23
C ALA A 42 7.92 -3.10 15.64
N LEU A 43 6.75 -3.05 16.31
CA LEU A 43 6.64 -2.56 17.70
C LEU A 43 7.42 -3.46 18.67
N GLY A 44 7.34 -4.78 18.50
CA GLY A 44 8.09 -5.74 19.32
C GLY A 44 9.60 -5.58 19.22
N GLU A 45 10.14 -5.33 18.02
CA GLU A 45 11.57 -5.04 17.81
C GLU A 45 12.01 -3.73 18.48
N LEU A 46 11.09 -2.79 18.69
CA LEU A 46 11.32 -1.56 19.45
C LEU A 46 11.12 -1.75 20.97
N GLY A 47 10.80 -2.96 21.43
CA GLY A 47 10.54 -3.26 22.83
C GLY A 47 9.17 -2.79 23.33
N ILE A 48 8.27 -2.40 22.42
CA ILE A 48 6.93 -1.92 22.76
C ILE A 48 6.00 -3.13 22.90
N THR A 49 5.36 -3.26 24.06
CA THR A 49 4.46 -4.38 24.36
C THR A 49 2.99 -3.99 24.24
N ARG A 50 2.09 -4.96 24.46
CA ARG A 50 0.64 -4.72 24.43
C ARG A 50 0.18 -3.77 25.53
N GLU A 51 0.89 -3.75 26.63
CA GLU A 51 0.62 -2.89 27.78
C GLU A 51 0.94 -1.42 27.48
N ASP A 52 1.87 -1.16 26.54
CA ASP A 52 2.29 0.19 26.15
C ASP A 52 1.31 0.85 25.16
N VAL A 53 0.46 0.07 24.49
CA VAL A 53 -0.33 0.54 23.33
C VAL A 53 -1.83 0.30 23.53
N ASN A 54 -2.58 1.35 23.81
CA ASN A 54 -4.04 1.27 24.01
C ASN A 54 -4.88 1.39 22.72
N TRP A 55 -4.27 1.82 21.61
CA TRP A 55 -4.92 2.04 20.32
C TRP A 55 -4.81 0.84 19.37
N ALA A 56 -3.97 -0.14 19.71
CA ALA A 56 -3.75 -1.36 18.97
C ALA A 56 -4.39 -2.55 19.69
N GLY A 57 -5.32 -3.25 19.03
CA GLY A 57 -5.85 -4.51 19.56
C GLY A 57 -4.78 -5.60 19.61
N PRO A 58 -4.94 -6.61 20.49
CA PRO A 58 -3.94 -7.67 20.71
C PRO A 58 -3.64 -8.51 19.46
N ASN A 59 -4.53 -8.51 18.48
CA ASN A 59 -4.41 -9.25 17.22
C ASN A 59 -4.08 -8.36 16.01
N GLY A 60 -3.72 -7.09 16.22
CA GLY A 60 -3.51 -6.11 15.14
C GLY A 60 -4.79 -5.40 14.70
N ASP A 61 -5.85 -5.45 15.52
CA ASP A 61 -7.09 -4.71 15.28
C ASP A 61 -6.91 -3.25 15.69
N PHE A 62 -6.54 -2.39 14.74
CA PHE A 62 -6.38 -0.96 14.98
C PHE A 62 -7.74 -0.27 14.85
N LYS A 63 -8.40 -0.08 16.00
CA LYS A 63 -9.79 0.44 16.15
C LYS A 63 -10.05 1.78 15.44
N THR A 64 -9.00 2.54 15.14
CA THR A 64 -9.05 3.87 14.50
C THR A 64 -8.22 3.97 13.22
N SER A 65 -7.81 2.83 12.62
CA SER A 65 -6.96 2.86 11.44
C SER A 65 -7.69 3.39 10.20
N ASN A 66 -7.26 4.55 9.73
CA ASN A 66 -7.62 5.07 8.43
C ASN A 66 -6.72 4.41 7.37
N ALA A 67 -7.10 3.22 6.92
CA ALA A 67 -6.46 2.56 5.80
C ALA A 67 -7.02 3.09 4.47
N ALA A 68 -6.16 3.23 3.48
CA ALA A 68 -6.53 3.63 2.12
C ALA A 68 -5.89 2.67 1.12
N THR A 69 -6.71 2.15 0.20
CA THR A 69 -6.20 1.35 -0.92
C THR A 69 -6.02 2.22 -2.15
N GLN A 70 -4.81 2.41 -2.65
CA GLN A 70 -4.54 3.18 -3.88
C GLN A 70 -4.25 2.23 -5.05
N LEU A 71 -4.91 2.47 -6.19
CA LEU A 71 -4.68 1.75 -7.43
C LEU A 71 -4.02 2.70 -8.43
N ASN A 72 -2.75 2.46 -8.74
CA ASN A 72 -1.98 3.30 -9.66
C ASN A 72 -1.85 2.60 -11.02
N SER A 73 -2.19 3.32 -12.10
CA SER A 73 -2.07 2.84 -13.47
C SER A 73 -1.14 3.76 -14.24
N TYR A 74 -0.01 3.22 -14.70
CA TYR A 74 1.01 3.94 -15.45
C TYR A 74 1.05 3.42 -16.89
N PRO A 75 0.35 4.06 -17.85
CA PRO A 75 0.39 3.65 -19.25
C PRO A 75 1.77 3.91 -19.86
N ALA A 76 2.05 3.28 -21.00
CA ALA A 76 3.29 3.52 -21.75
C ALA A 76 3.44 5.02 -22.10
N CYS A 77 4.59 5.58 -21.77
CA CYS A 77 4.90 6.99 -22.03
C CYS A 77 5.78 7.10 -23.29
N PRO A 78 5.42 7.93 -24.30
CA PRO A 78 6.25 8.13 -25.49
C PRO A 78 7.61 8.79 -25.22
N ASP A 79 7.73 9.53 -24.10
CA ASP A 79 8.91 10.30 -23.73
C ASP A 79 9.17 10.16 -22.21
N PRO A 80 9.63 8.97 -21.77
CA PRO A 80 9.73 8.63 -20.34
C PRO A 80 10.78 9.44 -19.59
N ASP A 81 11.78 9.98 -20.28
CA ASP A 81 12.83 10.81 -19.66
C ASP A 81 12.32 12.22 -19.28
N ARG A 82 11.15 12.61 -19.81
CA ARG A 82 10.52 13.92 -19.57
C ARG A 82 9.22 13.82 -18.76
N ALA A 83 8.87 12.63 -18.29
CA ALA A 83 7.69 12.39 -17.48
C ALA A 83 8.04 11.60 -16.23
N MET A 84 7.20 11.69 -15.22
CA MET A 84 7.32 10.88 -14.00
C MET A 84 5.95 10.32 -13.67
N GLY A 85 5.87 9.01 -13.43
CA GLY A 85 4.60 8.36 -13.09
C GLY A 85 4.04 8.88 -11.78
N LEU A 86 4.86 8.88 -10.73
CA LEU A 86 4.55 9.46 -9.43
C LEU A 86 5.77 10.22 -8.92
N GLY A 87 5.57 11.48 -8.54
CA GLY A 87 6.63 12.38 -8.08
C GLY A 87 7.39 11.83 -6.86
N ALA A 88 8.62 12.30 -6.64
CA ALA A 88 9.36 11.99 -5.42
C ALA A 88 8.58 12.49 -4.18
N HIS A 89 8.33 11.61 -3.23
CA HIS A 89 7.63 11.89 -1.98
C HIS A 89 8.01 10.87 -0.90
N THR A 90 7.60 11.16 0.33
CA THR A 90 7.49 10.17 1.41
C THR A 90 6.02 9.96 1.71
N ASP A 91 5.68 8.77 2.16
CA ASP A 91 4.32 8.47 2.58
C ASP A 91 3.99 9.18 3.89
N THR A 92 2.71 9.51 4.07
CA THR A 92 2.19 10.03 5.35
C THR A 92 1.64 8.92 6.25
N SER A 93 1.50 7.70 5.74
CA SER A 93 1.07 6.51 6.48
C SER A 93 2.20 5.98 7.35
N LEU A 94 1.84 5.31 8.45
CA LEU A 94 2.81 4.61 9.31
C LEU A 94 3.44 3.40 8.63
N LEU A 95 2.70 2.74 7.74
CA LEU A 95 3.14 1.57 7.00
C LEU A 95 2.40 1.54 5.67
N THR A 96 3.12 1.29 4.59
CA THR A 96 2.54 1.08 3.26
C THR A 96 3.00 -0.26 2.71
N ILE A 97 2.05 -1.02 2.15
CA ILE A 97 2.28 -2.32 1.54
C ILE A 97 1.94 -2.18 0.05
N VAL A 98 2.93 -2.41 -0.80
CA VAL A 98 2.85 -2.23 -2.25
C VAL A 98 2.97 -3.59 -2.93
N TYR A 99 1.91 -3.97 -3.65
CA TYR A 99 1.99 -4.97 -4.70
C TYR A 99 2.39 -4.29 -6.01
N GLN A 100 3.38 -4.86 -6.69
CA GLN A 100 3.85 -4.38 -7.99
C GLN A 100 3.83 -5.52 -9.00
N ASN A 101 3.54 -5.19 -10.26
CA ASN A 101 3.65 -6.15 -11.36
C ASN A 101 5.14 -6.34 -11.74
N ASN A 102 5.40 -7.10 -12.80
CA ASN A 102 6.78 -7.38 -13.26
C ASN A 102 7.44 -6.19 -14.00
N THR A 103 6.84 -5.00 -14.00
CA THR A 103 7.40 -3.80 -14.63
C THR A 103 8.24 -3.02 -13.63
N ARG A 104 9.48 -2.69 -14.01
CA ARG A 104 10.36 -1.83 -13.21
C ARG A 104 9.85 -0.40 -13.23
N GLY A 105 9.72 0.21 -12.05
CA GLY A 105 9.28 1.60 -11.93
C GLY A 105 9.41 2.19 -10.53
N LEU A 106 9.25 1.38 -9.48
CA LEU A 106 9.48 1.85 -8.11
C LEU A 106 10.96 2.13 -7.88
N GLN A 107 11.26 3.33 -7.39
CA GLN A 107 12.60 3.74 -6.98
C GLN A 107 12.56 4.33 -5.58
N VAL A 108 13.63 4.11 -4.81
CA VAL A 108 13.80 4.67 -3.48
C VAL A 108 15.06 5.52 -3.44
N LEU A 109 14.98 6.69 -2.80
CA LEU A 109 16.13 7.55 -2.58
C LEU A 109 16.92 7.03 -1.38
N ARG A 110 18.19 6.66 -1.59
CA ARG A 110 19.11 6.21 -0.54
C ARG A 110 20.09 7.31 -0.18
N GLU A 111 20.83 7.07 0.90
CA GLU A 111 21.94 7.94 1.35
C GLU A 111 22.87 8.33 0.18
N GLY A 112 23.33 9.58 0.20
CA GLY A 112 24.10 10.15 -0.90
C GLY A 112 23.24 10.61 -2.09
N ASN A 113 21.93 10.83 -1.89
CA ASN A 113 20.98 11.31 -2.90
C ASN A 113 20.92 10.44 -4.17
N ARG A 114 21.04 9.12 -3.98
CA ARG A 114 21.03 8.17 -5.09
C ARG A 114 19.72 7.40 -5.15
N TRP A 115 19.04 7.50 -6.30
CA TRP A 115 17.88 6.66 -6.60
C TRP A 115 18.32 5.23 -6.87
N VAL A 116 17.64 4.28 -6.23
CA VAL A 116 17.84 2.84 -6.41
C VAL A 116 16.53 2.22 -6.85
N THR A 117 16.56 1.51 -7.98
CA THR A 117 15.41 0.75 -8.48
C THR A 117 15.14 -0.43 -7.56
N VAL A 118 13.88 -0.59 -7.16
CA VAL A 118 13.40 -1.78 -6.45
C VAL A 118 13.03 -2.82 -7.50
N GLU A 119 13.77 -3.92 -7.55
CA GLU A 119 13.50 -4.99 -8.51
C GLU A 119 12.20 -5.73 -8.15
N PRO A 120 11.24 -5.86 -9.09
CA PRO A 120 10.04 -6.65 -8.84
C PRO A 120 10.38 -8.12 -8.60
N VAL A 121 9.91 -8.66 -7.48
CA VAL A 121 10.02 -10.09 -7.17
C VAL A 121 8.63 -10.71 -7.33
N PRO A 122 8.45 -11.72 -8.21
CA PRO A 122 7.14 -12.34 -8.42
C PRO A 122 6.51 -12.85 -7.13
N GLY A 123 5.27 -12.40 -6.85
CA GLY A 123 4.52 -12.78 -5.65
C GLY A 123 4.94 -12.08 -4.36
N ALA A 124 5.94 -11.19 -4.40
CA ALA A 124 6.35 -10.43 -3.23
C ALA A 124 5.56 -9.14 -3.06
N LEU A 125 5.51 -8.66 -1.81
CA LEU A 125 5.01 -7.35 -1.44
C LEU A 125 6.20 -6.51 -0.96
N VAL A 126 6.23 -5.24 -1.36
CA VAL A 126 7.19 -4.27 -0.82
C VAL A 126 6.54 -3.57 0.36
N VAL A 127 7.26 -3.48 1.47
CA VAL A 127 6.81 -2.81 2.69
C VAL A 127 7.71 -1.60 2.93
N GLN A 128 7.09 -0.45 3.15
CA GLN A 128 7.77 0.81 3.43
C GLN A 128 7.16 1.50 4.67
N VAL A 129 7.98 2.32 5.32
CA VAL A 129 7.74 3.05 6.56
C VAL A 129 7.99 4.53 6.32
#